data_AF-A0A6N3AJF3-F1
#
_entry.id   AF-A0A6N3AJF3-F1
#
_cell.length_a   1.000
_cell.length_b   1.000
_cell.length_c   1.000
_cell.angle_alpha   90.00
_cell.angle_beta   90.00
_cell.angle_gamma   90.00
#
_symmetry.space_group_name_H-M   'P 1'
#
loop_
_entity.id
_entity.type
_entity.pdbx_description
1 polymer ?
#
loop_
_entity_poly.entity_id
_entity_poly.type
_entity_poly.pdbx_seq_one_letter_code
_entity_poly.pdbx_strand_id
1 'polypeptide(L)'
;MRLGDAEALREINAEQLGYDVPLTVTVRQMKKLLKEPEKNFFLVYEDPTSKKAAGYVQAESYESIFSDPMFNIMALAVSKHAEKRGIGKALMTGVEEEAKRRGISAIRLNSAEYRVEAHRFYERIGYHSDKMQKRFLKIL
;
A
#
# COMPACT_ATOMS: atom_id res chain seq x y z
N MET A 1 -4.97 4.70 9.54
CA MET A 1 -3.93 4.00 10.33
C MET A 1 -3.74 4.72 11.67
N ARG A 2 -3.66 3.97 12.77
CA ARG A 2 -3.42 4.45 14.14
C ARG A 2 -2.12 3.83 14.65
N LEU A 3 -1.47 4.44 15.66
CA LEU A 3 -0.24 3.86 16.23
C LEU A 3 -0.47 2.47 16.86
N GLY A 4 -1.68 2.19 17.34
CA GLY A 4 -2.06 0.86 17.83
C GLY A 4 -2.02 -0.24 16.77
N ASP A 5 -2.04 0.11 15.48
CA ASP A 5 -1.97 -0.86 14.39
C ASP A 5 -0.53 -1.39 14.17
N ALA A 6 0.49 -0.75 14.78
CA ALA A 6 1.89 -0.95 14.42
C ALA A 6 2.38 -2.40 14.50
N GLU A 7 1.95 -3.14 15.51
CA GLU A 7 2.35 -4.54 15.70
C GLU A 7 1.76 -5.42 14.59
N ALA A 8 0.45 -5.34 14.36
CA ALA A 8 -0.22 -6.09 13.30
C ALA A 8 0.30 -5.73 11.91
N LEU A 9 0.55 -4.45 11.62
CA LEU A 9 1.12 -4.03 10.34
C LEU A 9 2.55 -4.52 10.14
N ARG A 10 3.37 -4.56 11.21
CA ARG A 10 4.72 -5.14 11.16
C ARG A 10 4.66 -6.63 10.81
N GLU A 11 3.77 -7.39 11.44
CA GLU A 11 3.58 -8.82 11.17
C GLU A 11 3.14 -9.06 9.72
N ILE A 12 2.12 -8.33 9.27
CA ILE A 12 1.65 -8.38 7.88
C ILE A 12 2.79 -8.08 6.90
N ASN A 13 3.64 -7.09 7.19
CA ASN A 13 4.77 -6.73 6.32
C ASN A 13 5.85 -7.81 6.26
N ALA A 14 6.18 -8.41 7.40
CA ALA A 14 7.12 -9.52 7.45
C ALA A 14 6.61 -10.71 6.60
N GLU A 15 5.33 -11.08 6.76
CA GLU A 15 4.76 -12.25 6.10
C GLU A 15 4.44 -12.04 4.61
N GLN A 16 3.87 -10.89 4.27
CA GLN A 16 3.28 -10.66 2.94
C GLN A 16 4.20 -9.93 1.98
N LEU A 17 5.10 -9.09 2.52
CA LEU A 17 5.99 -8.24 1.74
C LEU A 17 7.47 -8.62 1.91
N GLY A 18 7.79 -9.48 2.89
CA GLY A 18 9.17 -9.87 3.20
C GLY A 18 9.97 -8.80 3.93
N TYR A 19 9.31 -7.80 4.53
CA TYR A 19 9.96 -6.72 5.28
C TYR A 19 9.87 -6.99 6.79
N ASP A 20 10.70 -7.90 7.28
CA ASP A 20 10.83 -8.15 8.72
C ASP A 20 11.78 -7.13 9.36
N VAL A 21 11.20 -6.19 10.11
CA VAL A 21 11.93 -5.12 10.79
C VAL A 21 11.50 -5.02 12.24
N PRO A 22 12.35 -4.48 13.14
CA PRO A 22 11.97 -4.22 14.52
C PRO A 22 10.73 -3.31 14.61
N LEU A 23 9.85 -3.57 15.58
CA LEU A 23 8.65 -2.75 15.83
C LEU A 23 8.97 -1.27 16.01
N THR A 24 10.13 -0.95 16.60
CA THR A 24 10.61 0.43 16.77
C THR A 24 10.79 1.17 15.44
N VAL A 25 11.20 0.47 14.38
CA VAL A 25 11.30 1.03 13.03
C VAL A 25 9.90 1.34 12.50
N THR A 26 8.97 0.40 12.57
CA THR A 26 7.58 0.58 12.13
C THR A 26 6.93 1.76 12.84
N VAL A 27 6.99 1.81 14.18
CA VAL A 27 6.42 2.90 14.98
C VAL A 27 7.05 4.25 14.62
N ARG A 28 8.37 4.32 14.47
CA ARG A 28 9.09 5.54 14.07
C ARG A 28 8.62 6.03 12.70
N GLN A 29 8.53 5.13 11.72
CA GLN A 29 8.10 5.48 10.36
C GLN A 29 6.64 5.93 10.34
N MET A 30 5.73 5.23 11.04
CA MET A 30 4.33 5.66 11.16
C MET A 30 4.21 7.06 11.76
N LYS A 31 4.92 7.34 12.86
CA LYS A 31 4.93 8.68 13.49
C LYS A 31 5.43 9.78 12.56
N LYS A 32 6.39 9.47 11.68
CA LYS A 32 6.89 10.43 10.68
C LYS A 32 5.84 10.68 9.60
N LEU A 33 5.36 9.62 8.95
CA LEU A 33 4.51 9.72 7.75
C LEU A 33 3.11 10.26 8.08
N LEU A 34 2.58 9.97 9.28
CA LEU A 34 1.30 10.53 9.73
C LEU A 34 1.33 12.05 9.94
N LYS A 35 2.51 12.69 10.01
CA LYS A 35 2.65 14.16 10.10
C LYS A 35 2.55 14.85 8.74
N GLU A 36 2.55 14.10 7.64
CA GLU A 36 2.49 14.62 6.28
C GLU A 36 1.26 14.05 5.52
N PRO A 37 0.02 14.33 5.98
CA PRO A 37 -1.20 13.74 5.41
C PRO A 37 -1.47 14.18 3.97
N GLU A 38 -0.94 15.33 3.55
CA GLU A 38 -1.03 15.79 2.16
C GLU A 38 -0.18 14.95 1.20
N LYS A 39 0.92 14.38 1.71
CA LYS A 39 1.84 13.53 0.93
C LYS A 39 1.58 12.05 1.10
N ASN A 40 0.99 11.63 2.22
CA ASN A 40 0.83 10.23 2.59
C ASN A 40 -0.62 9.91 2.87
N PHE A 41 -1.08 8.78 2.34
CA PHE A 41 -2.38 8.21 2.62
C PHE A 41 -2.26 6.77 3.12
N PHE A 42 -3.02 6.45 4.16
CA PHE A 42 -3.05 5.12 4.76
C PHE A 42 -4.49 4.70 5.03
N LEU A 43 -4.89 3.58 4.46
CA LEU A 43 -6.15 2.93 4.78
C LEU A 43 -5.87 1.55 5.38
N VAL A 44 -6.53 1.26 6.51
CA VAL A 44 -6.40 0.00 7.24
C VAL A 44 -7.77 -0.66 7.25
N TYR A 45 -7.81 -1.93 6.88
CA TYR A 45 -8.96 -2.78 7.05
C TYR A 45 -8.90 -3.42 8.44
N GLU A 46 -9.85 -3.08 9.30
CA GLU A 46 -10.02 -3.67 10.62
C GLU A 46 -10.90 -4.93 10.50
N ASP A 47 -10.41 -6.06 11.01
CA ASP A 47 -11.20 -7.29 11.04
C ASP A 47 -12.40 -7.12 12.00
N PRO A 48 -13.65 -7.38 11.54
CA PRO A 48 -14.85 -7.05 12.31
C PRO A 48 -14.93 -7.81 13.64
N THR A 49 -14.34 -9.00 13.72
CA THR A 49 -14.40 -9.90 14.88
C THR A 49 -13.29 -9.60 15.86
N SER A 50 -12.03 -9.60 15.40
CA SER A 50 -10.86 -9.41 16.27
C SER A 50 -10.55 -7.96 16.60
N LYS A 51 -11.13 -6.99 15.85
CA LYS A 51 -10.82 -5.56 15.93
C LYS A 51 -9.35 -5.21 15.68
N LYS A 52 -8.59 -6.13 15.07
CA LYS A 52 -7.20 -5.93 14.69
C LYS A 52 -7.08 -5.55 13.21
N ALA A 53 -6.01 -4.87 12.83
CA ALA A 53 -5.68 -4.65 11.43
C ALA A 53 -5.47 -6.00 10.72
N ALA A 54 -6.23 -6.25 9.66
CA ALA A 54 -6.13 -7.46 8.83
C ALA A 54 -5.64 -7.16 7.42
N GLY A 55 -5.47 -5.90 7.06
CA GLY A 55 -4.83 -5.48 5.82
C GLY A 55 -4.68 -3.98 5.78
N TYR A 56 -3.80 -3.50 4.93
CA TYR A 56 -3.63 -2.07 4.73
C TYR A 56 -3.10 -1.76 3.33
N VAL A 57 -3.28 -0.49 2.96
CA VAL A 57 -2.62 0.12 1.81
C VAL A 57 -1.96 1.42 2.26
N GLN A 58 -0.75 1.64 1.77
CA GLN A 58 -0.02 2.90 1.86
C GLN A 58 0.15 3.45 0.45
N ALA A 59 -0.27 4.70 0.26
CA ALA A 59 -0.02 5.48 -0.93
C ALA A 59 0.72 6.77 -0.58
N GLU A 60 1.52 7.26 -1.51
CA GLU A 60 2.17 8.56 -1.43
C GLU A 60 1.86 9.40 -2.68
N SER A 61 1.87 10.73 -2.53
CA SER A 61 1.83 11.64 -3.67
C SER A 61 3.08 11.48 -4.52
N TYR A 62 2.86 11.25 -5.81
CA TYR A 62 3.90 11.09 -6.82
C TYR A 62 3.80 12.25 -7.81
N GLU A 63 4.75 13.17 -7.70
CA GLU A 63 4.79 14.40 -8.49
C GLU A 63 6.04 14.39 -9.37
N SER A 64 5.91 14.97 -10.57
CA SER A 64 7.01 15.13 -11.51
C SER A 64 6.85 16.41 -12.32
N ILE A 65 7.92 16.86 -12.96
CA ILE A 65 7.89 18.03 -13.87
C ILE A 65 7.32 17.70 -15.26
N PHE A 66 6.99 16.44 -15.52
CA PHE A 66 6.61 15.94 -16.85
C PHE A 66 5.27 15.17 -16.85
N SER A 67 4.55 15.18 -15.74
CA SER A 67 3.23 14.56 -15.61
C SER A 67 2.40 15.24 -14.53
N ASP A 68 1.08 15.13 -14.65
CA ASP A 68 0.19 15.46 -13.54
C ASP A 68 0.46 14.57 -12.31
N PRO A 69 0.08 15.02 -11.10
CA PRO A 69 0.23 14.24 -9.87
C PRO A 69 -0.51 12.91 -9.92
N MET A 70 0.09 11.90 -9.32
CA MET A 70 -0.48 10.56 -9.16
C MET A 70 -0.38 10.13 -7.70
N PHE A 71 -1.07 9.06 -7.35
CA PHE A 71 -0.68 8.27 -6.17
C PHE A 71 0.24 7.13 -6.57
N ASN A 72 1.30 6.94 -5.79
CA ASN A 72 2.15 5.76 -5.87
C ASN A 72 1.82 4.81 -4.71
N ILE A 73 1.40 3.58 -5.01
CA ILE A 73 1.20 2.56 -3.98
C ILE A 73 2.57 2.06 -3.50
N MET A 74 2.86 2.32 -2.23
CA MET A 74 4.09 1.86 -1.57
C MET A 74 3.93 0.46 -0.99
N ALA A 75 2.75 0.15 -0.48
CA ALA A 75 2.43 -1.15 0.08
C ALA A 75 0.94 -1.46 -0.08
N LEU A 76 0.64 -2.70 -0.45
CA LEU A 76 -0.68 -3.31 -0.32
C LEU A 76 -0.46 -4.71 0.25
N ALA A 77 -1.00 -4.95 1.44
CA ALA A 77 -0.84 -6.24 2.11
C ALA A 77 -2.10 -6.59 2.90
N VAL A 78 -2.49 -7.86 2.84
CA VAL A 78 -3.61 -8.43 3.58
C VAL A 78 -3.06 -9.63 4.34
N SER A 79 -3.38 -9.76 5.62
CA SER A 79 -2.91 -10.89 6.42
C SER A 79 -3.31 -12.21 5.76
N LYS A 80 -2.44 -13.23 5.84
CA LYS A 80 -2.66 -14.53 5.20
C LYS A 80 -4.01 -15.16 5.57
N HIS A 81 -4.43 -14.96 6.82
CA HIS A 81 -5.69 -15.47 7.35
C HIS A 81 -6.94 -14.73 6.84
N ALA A 82 -6.77 -13.55 6.21
CA ALA A 82 -7.85 -12.72 5.71
C ALA A 82 -7.84 -12.55 4.17
N GLU A 83 -6.90 -13.18 3.47
CA GLU A 83 -6.82 -13.15 2.01
C GLU A 83 -8.07 -13.74 1.34
N LYS A 84 -8.25 -13.41 0.05
CA LYS A 84 -9.36 -13.91 -0.79
C LYS A 84 -10.77 -13.54 -0.31
N ARG A 85 -10.90 -12.66 0.68
CA ARG A 85 -12.18 -12.08 1.17
C ARG A 85 -12.55 -10.73 0.53
N GLY A 86 -11.86 -10.35 -0.55
CA GLY A 86 -12.08 -9.05 -1.23
C GLY A 86 -11.43 -7.85 -0.55
N ILE A 87 -10.68 -8.03 0.55
CA ILE A 87 -10.05 -6.94 1.32
C ILE A 87 -9.09 -6.12 0.46
N GLY A 88 -8.24 -6.77 -0.34
CA GLY A 88 -7.31 -6.05 -1.23
C GLY A 88 -8.03 -5.13 -2.22
N LYS A 89 -9.16 -5.58 -2.78
CA LYS A 89 -10.00 -4.76 -3.66
C LYS A 89 -10.59 -3.58 -2.91
N ALA A 90 -11.16 -3.81 -1.72
CA ALA A 90 -11.75 -2.75 -0.91
C ALA A 90 -10.71 -1.67 -0.52
N LEU A 91 -9.48 -2.09 -0.18
CA LEU A 91 -8.39 -1.17 0.09
C LEU A 91 -8.02 -0.31 -1.13
N MET A 92 -7.91 -0.92 -2.31
CA MET A 92 -7.60 -0.20 -3.55
C MET A 92 -8.74 0.76 -3.96
N THR A 93 -9.99 0.35 -3.84
CA THR A 93 -11.15 1.24 -4.04
C THR A 93 -11.10 2.46 -3.11
N GLY A 94 -10.72 2.28 -1.84
CA GLY A 94 -10.53 3.41 -0.93
C GLY A 94 -9.40 4.36 -1.35
N VAL A 95 -8.34 3.86 -2.00
CA VAL A 95 -7.31 4.74 -2.60
C VAL A 95 -7.85 5.48 -3.81
N GLU A 96 -8.64 4.84 -4.66
CA GLU A 96 -9.27 5.48 -5.82
C GLU A 96 -10.23 6.60 -5.41
N GLU A 97 -11.02 6.38 -4.36
CA GLU A 97 -11.90 7.40 -3.78
C GLU A 97 -11.12 8.59 -3.21
N GLU A 98 -10.04 8.31 -2.48
CA GLU A 98 -9.17 9.35 -1.95
C GLU A 98 -8.46 10.14 -3.06
N ALA A 99 -7.99 9.45 -4.10
CA ALA A 99 -7.37 10.10 -5.26
C ALA A 99 -8.35 11.08 -5.91
N LYS A 100 -9.59 10.65 -6.17
CA LYS A 100 -10.66 11.51 -6.70
C LYS A 100 -10.93 12.71 -5.79
N ARG A 101 -10.99 12.50 -4.47
CA ARG A 101 -11.20 13.57 -3.48
C ARG A 101 -10.09 14.62 -3.50
N ARG A 102 -8.85 14.21 -3.77
CA ARG A 102 -7.68 15.09 -3.89
C ARG A 102 -7.47 15.68 -5.30
N GLY A 103 -8.34 15.35 -6.26
CA GLY A 103 -8.15 15.76 -7.67
C GLY A 103 -6.99 15.04 -8.37
N ILE A 104 -6.54 13.90 -7.82
CA ILE A 104 -5.51 13.04 -8.41
C ILE A 104 -6.19 12.08 -9.39
N SER A 105 -5.76 12.11 -10.66
CA SER A 105 -6.43 11.39 -11.75
C SER A 105 -5.85 10.01 -12.04
N ALA A 106 -4.71 9.65 -11.45
CA ALA A 106 -4.04 8.38 -11.71
C ALA A 106 -3.41 7.76 -10.46
N ILE A 107 -3.36 6.43 -10.45
CA ILE A 107 -2.68 5.62 -9.44
C ILE A 107 -1.67 4.73 -10.15
N ARG A 108 -0.43 4.76 -9.69
CA ARG A 108 0.65 3.90 -10.16
C ARG A 108 1.16 2.99 -9.05
N LEU A 109 1.72 1.86 -9.45
CA LEU A 109 2.39 0.92 -8.56
C LEU A 109 3.39 0.08 -9.35
N ASN A 110 4.36 -0.49 -8.65
CA ASN A 110 5.29 -1.46 -9.21
C ASN A 110 5.09 -2.80 -8.50
N SER A 111 5.04 -3.89 -9.26
CA SER A 111 5.00 -5.26 -8.74
C SER A 111 6.20 -6.03 -9.26
N ALA A 112 6.82 -6.87 -8.42
CA ALA A 112 7.96 -7.68 -8.82
C ALA A 112 7.54 -8.73 -9.86
N GLU A 113 8.41 -9.00 -10.83
CA GLU A 113 8.14 -9.87 -11.98
C GLU A 113 7.53 -11.23 -11.60
N TYR A 114 8.01 -11.83 -10.52
CA TYR A 114 7.56 -13.15 -10.04
C TYR A 114 6.18 -13.13 -9.36
N ARG A 115 5.57 -11.97 -9.09
CA ARG A 115 4.26 -11.85 -8.40
C ARG A 115 3.09 -11.96 -9.38
N VAL A 116 3.04 -13.05 -10.15
CA VAL A 116 2.03 -13.29 -11.19
C VAL A 116 0.59 -13.16 -10.68
N GLU A 117 0.30 -13.68 -9.47
CA GLU A 117 -1.04 -13.56 -8.87
C GLU A 117 -1.40 -12.12 -8.48
N ALA A 118 -0.40 -11.31 -8.09
CA ALA A 118 -0.64 -9.88 -7.84
C ALA A 118 -0.94 -9.15 -9.15
N HIS A 119 -0.25 -9.48 -10.26
CA HIS A 119 -0.53 -8.90 -11.57
C HIS A 119 -1.98 -9.19 -11.99
N ARG A 120 -2.40 -10.46 -11.92
CA ARG A 120 -3.79 -10.87 -12.20
C ARG A 120 -4.81 -10.17 -11.30
N PHE A 121 -4.46 -9.95 -10.03
CA PHE A 121 -5.30 -9.20 -9.10
C PHE A 121 -5.50 -7.76 -9.59
N TYR A 122 -4.42 -7.04 -9.90
CA TYR A 122 -4.47 -5.66 -10.37
C TYR A 122 -5.23 -5.52 -11.70
N GLU A 123 -4.96 -6.41 -12.66
CA GLU A 123 -5.67 -6.46 -13.94
C GLU A 123 -7.18 -6.64 -13.75
N ARG A 124 -7.59 -7.53 -12.85
CA ARG A 124 -9.01 -7.78 -12.56
C ARG A 124 -9.72 -6.57 -11.95
N ILE A 125 -9.00 -5.69 -11.26
CA ILE A 125 -9.57 -4.47 -10.66
C ILE A 125 -9.36 -3.22 -11.53
N GLY A 126 -8.97 -3.39 -12.80
CA GLY A 126 -8.94 -2.31 -13.79
C GLY A 126 -7.59 -1.58 -13.92
N TYR A 127 -6.52 -2.11 -13.32
CA TYR A 127 -5.17 -1.60 -13.55
C TYR A 127 -4.58 -2.26 -14.79
N HIS A 128 -3.73 -1.54 -15.50
CA HIS A 128 -3.10 -2.01 -16.73
C HIS A 128 -1.58 -1.96 -16.61
N SER A 129 -0.90 -3.01 -17.05
CA SER A 129 0.56 -3.02 -17.19
C SER A 129 0.92 -2.57 -18.60
N ASP A 130 1.53 -1.39 -18.73
CA ASP A 130 1.93 -0.82 -20.01
C ASP A 130 3.44 -1.00 -20.29
N LYS A 131 4.24 -1.34 -19.26
CA LYS A 131 5.71 -1.37 -19.30
C LYS A 131 6.31 -2.41 -18.35
N MET A 132 7.49 -2.91 -18.73
CA MET A 132 8.39 -3.66 -17.87
C MET A 132 9.55 -2.78 -17.41
N GLN A 133 9.91 -2.83 -16.13
CA GLN A 133 10.94 -1.96 -15.53
C GLN A 133 12.03 -2.75 -14.80
N LYS A 134 13.27 -2.27 -14.86
CA LYS A 134 14.39 -2.77 -14.03
C LYS A 134 14.54 -1.88 -12.81
N ARG A 135 14.72 -2.50 -11.63
CA ARG A 135 15.06 -1.78 -10.39
C ARG A 135 16.58 -1.66 -10.26
N PHE A 136 17.08 -0.43 -10.22
CA PHE A 136 18.46 -0.14 -9.84
C PHE A 136 18.49 0.35 -8.39
N LEU A 137 19.41 -0.18 -7.59
CA LEU A 137 19.60 0.21 -6.19
C LEU A 137 21.10 0.28 -5.91
N LYS A 138 21.56 1.42 -5.42
CA LYS A 138 22.91 1.59 -4.87
C LYS A 138 22.77 1.97 -3.40
N ILE A 139 23.40 1.20 -2.53
CA ILE A 139 23.51 1.53 -1.10
C ILE A 139 24.69 2.48 -0.96
N LEU A 140 24.49 3.60 -0.27
CA LEU A 140 25.51 4.62 -0.02
C LEU A 140 26.18 4.42 1.34
#